data_AF-A0A4Y3QYD8-F1
#
_entry.id   AF-A0A4Y3QYD8-F1
#
_cell.length_a   1.000
_cell.length_b   1.000
_cell.length_c   1.000
_cell.angle_alpha   90.00
_cell.angle_beta   90.00
_cell.angle_gamma   90.00
#
_symmetry.space_group_name_H-M   'P 1'
#
loop_
_entity.id
_entity.type
_entity.pdbx_description
1 polymer ?
#
loop_
_entity_poly.entity_id
_entity_poly.type
_entity_poly.pdbx_seq_one_letter_code
_entity_poly.pdbx_strand_id
1 'polypeptide(L)'
;MTSTQRSTGRVKTYTFAEVSQVANHAADTVLAEMGLDDRDFDVVGLVVNYFLSGLKTPGISLSDAARENYECDLEEIRGWLT
;
A
#
# COMPACT_ATOMS: atom_id res chain seq x y z
N MET A 1 -26.79 -1.66 40.33
CA MET A 1 -26.06 -0.51 39.74
C MET A 1 -24.93 -1.05 38.89
N THR A 2 -25.16 -1.22 37.59
CA THR A 2 -24.19 -1.79 36.66
C THR A 2 -23.24 -0.69 36.19
N SER A 3 -22.02 -0.69 36.72
CA SER A 3 -20.97 0.24 36.30
C SER A 3 -20.42 -0.20 34.94
N THR A 4 -20.78 0.51 33.88
CA THR A 4 -20.18 0.33 32.56
C THR A 4 -18.81 1.00 32.56
N GLN A 5 -17.74 0.23 32.79
CA GLN A 5 -16.39 0.68 32.49
C GLN A 5 -16.28 0.93 30.98
N ARG A 6 -16.24 2.21 30.57
CA ARG A 6 -15.80 2.57 29.22
C ARG A 6 -14.30 2.35 29.16
N SER A 7 -13.90 1.35 28.39
CA SER A 7 -12.52 1.20 27.90
C SER A 7 -12.12 2.48 27.19
N THR A 8 -11.26 3.30 27.82
CA THR A 8 -10.56 4.40 27.17
C THR A 8 -9.36 3.83 26.43
N GLY A 9 -9.62 3.01 25.41
CA GLY A 9 -8.55 2.50 24.54
C GLY A 9 -7.82 3.66 23.89
N ARG A 10 -6.52 3.79 24.15
CA ARG A 10 -5.67 4.81 23.52
C ARG A 10 -5.61 4.49 22.02
N VAL A 11 -6.14 5.37 21.17
CA VAL A 11 -6.01 5.20 19.72
C VAL A 11 -4.53 5.36 19.39
N LYS A 12 -3.92 4.30 18.85
CA LYS A 12 -2.55 4.35 18.36
C LYS A 12 -2.55 5.03 17.00
N THR A 13 -1.87 6.16 16.89
CA THR A 13 -1.67 6.87 15.62
C THR A 13 -0.30 6.50 15.06
N TYR A 14 -0.22 6.44 13.73
CA TYR A 14 1.01 6.19 12.99
C TYR A 14 1.24 7.35 12.02
N THR A 15 2.50 7.73 11.85
CA THR A 15 2.92 8.66 10.82
C THR A 15 2.87 8.00 9.44
N PHE A 16 2.75 8.80 8.39
CA PHE A 16 2.85 8.28 7.02
C PHE A 16 4.18 7.54 6.77
N ALA A 17 5.28 8.04 7.33
CA ALA A 17 6.59 7.41 7.20
C ALA A 17 6.63 6.01 7.83
N GLU A 18 6.06 5.84 9.03
CA GLU A 18 5.95 4.52 9.68
C GLU A 18 5.09 3.56 8.85
N VAL A 19 3.95 4.03 8.34
CA VAL A 19 3.07 3.20 7.52
C VAL A 19 3.74 2.80 6.20
N SER A 20 4.41 3.75 5.54
CA SER A 20 5.18 3.51 4.32
C SER A 20 6.30 2.49 4.56
N GLN A 21 7.06 2.65 5.64
CA GLN A 21 8.15 1.72 5.98
C GLN A 21 7.62 0.30 6.21
N VAL A 22 6.54 0.16 6.97
CA VAL A 22 5.93 -1.15 7.26
C VAL A 22 5.36 -1.80 5.99
N ALA A 23 4.69 -1.03 5.13
CA ALA A 23 4.11 -1.55 3.88
C ALA A 23 5.20 -2.05 2.92
N ASN A 24 6.27 -1.29 2.72
CA ASN A 24 7.40 -1.70 1.88
C ASN A 24 8.11 -2.92 2.46
N HIS A 25 8.41 -2.93 3.76
CA HIS A 25 9.05 -4.09 4.40
C HIS A 25 8.22 -5.37 4.29
N ALA A 26 6.90 -5.26 4.41
CA ALA A 26 6.00 -6.40 4.23
C ALA A 26 6.02 -6.92 2.78
N ALA A 27 5.98 -6.01 1.80
CA ALA A 27 6.10 -6.37 0.38
C ALA A 27 7.43 -7.07 0.09
N ASP A 28 8.56 -6.50 0.52
CA ASP A 28 9.89 -7.07 0.32
C ASP A 28 10.00 -8.48 0.93
N THR A 29 9.43 -8.66 2.13
CA THR A 29 9.43 -9.97 2.81
C THR A 29 8.64 -11.01 2.03
N VAL A 30 7.44 -10.66 1.55
CA VAL A 30 6.62 -11.57 0.75
C VAL A 30 7.31 -11.94 -0.55
N LEU A 31 7.88 -10.95 -1.26
CA LEU A 31 8.60 -11.16 -2.52
C LEU A 31 9.78 -12.11 -2.33
N ALA A 32 10.58 -11.90 -1.28
CA ALA A 32 11.74 -12.73 -0.98
C ALA A 32 11.38 -14.17 -0.58
N GLU A 33 10.39 -14.34 0.31
CA GLU A 33 10.04 -15.66 0.86
C GLU A 33 9.26 -16.53 -0.13
N MET A 34 8.50 -15.91 -1.04
CA MET A 34 7.71 -16.63 -2.04
C MET A 34 8.49 -16.91 -3.33
N GLY A 35 9.73 -16.42 -3.46
CA GLY A 35 10.57 -16.62 -4.64
C GLY A 35 9.95 -16.05 -5.92
N LEU A 36 9.31 -14.88 -5.78
CA LEU A 36 8.56 -14.22 -6.85
C LEU A 36 9.50 -13.56 -7.87
N ASP A 37 9.03 -13.42 -9.10
CA ASP A 37 9.82 -12.87 -10.21
C ASP A 37 9.53 -11.39 -10.47
N ASP A 38 10.28 -10.78 -11.41
CA ASP A 38 10.21 -9.35 -11.72
C ASP A 38 8.79 -8.85 -12.01
N ARG A 39 7.94 -9.69 -12.61
CA ARG A 39 6.54 -9.35 -12.88
C ARG A 39 5.76 -9.23 -11.57
N ASP A 40 5.96 -10.16 -10.66
CA ASP A 40 5.32 -10.13 -9.35
C ASP A 40 5.81 -8.93 -8.52
N PHE A 41 7.09 -8.53 -8.65
CA PHE A 41 7.63 -7.29 -8.06
C PHE A 41 6.83 -6.07 -8.51
N ASP A 42 6.56 -5.93 -9.81
CA ASP A 42 5.79 -4.80 -10.35
C ASP A 42 4.35 -4.78 -9.82
N VAL A 43 3.68 -5.94 -9.74
CA VAL A 43 2.32 -6.05 -9.20
C VAL A 43 2.27 -5.66 -7.73
N VAL A 44 3.19 -6.20 -6.92
CA VAL A 44 3.23 -5.91 -5.48
C VAL A 44 3.59 -4.44 -5.25
N GLY A 45 4.54 -3.89 -6.02
CA GLY A 45 4.89 -2.47 -5.98
C GLY A 45 3.69 -1.58 -6.30
N LEU A 46 2.91 -1.91 -7.33
CA LEU A 46 1.69 -1.18 -7.70
C LEU A 46 0.68 -1.18 -6.55
N VAL A 47 0.48 -2.31 -5.88
CA VAL A 47 -0.42 -2.43 -4.74
C VAL A 47 0.04 -1.55 -3.58
N VAL A 48 1.33 -1.56 -3.22
CA VAL A 48 1.89 -0.73 -2.15
C VAL A 48 1.72 0.76 -2.48
N ASN A 49 2.09 1.17 -3.69
CA ASN A 49 1.99 2.57 -4.10
C ASN A 49 0.54 3.05 -4.16
N TYR A 50 -0.38 2.23 -4.67
CA TYR A 50 -1.82 2.55 -4.65
C TYR A 50 -2.35 2.69 -3.21
N PHE A 51 -1.97 1.78 -2.31
CA PHE A 51 -2.33 1.86 -0.90
C PHE A 51 -1.83 3.16 -0.26
N LEU A 52 -0.56 3.51 -0.47
CA LEU A 52 0.05 4.71 0.11
C LEU A 52 -0.54 6.00 -0.48
N SER A 53 -0.85 6.03 -1.78
CA SER A 53 -1.60 7.14 -2.39
C SER A 53 -2.98 7.28 -1.78
N GLY A 54 -3.69 6.19 -1.50
CA GLY A 54 -5.00 6.21 -0.83
C GLY A 54 -4.97 6.81 0.59
N LEU A 55 -3.85 6.71 1.29
CA LEU A 55 -3.66 7.36 2.60
C LEU A 55 -3.48 8.88 2.48
N LYS A 56 -2.88 9.36 1.38
CA LYS A 56 -2.70 10.80 1.12
C LYS A 56 -3.97 11.41 0.53
N THR A 57 -4.61 10.70 -0.40
CA THR A 57 -5.76 11.13 -1.18
C THR A 57 -6.83 10.04 -1.10
N PRO A 58 -7.72 10.09 -0.08
CA PRO A 58 -8.79 9.12 0.05
C PRO A 58 -9.69 9.09 -1.21
N GLY A 59 -9.86 7.89 -1.78
CA GLY A 59 -10.67 7.69 -2.98
C GLY A 59 -9.94 7.91 -4.31
N ILE A 60 -8.60 8.07 -4.29
CA ILE A 60 -7.80 8.10 -5.52
C ILE A 60 -8.08 6.86 -6.39
N SER A 61 -8.18 7.06 -7.70
CA SER A 61 -8.32 5.95 -8.64
C SER A 61 -6.98 5.26 -8.87
N LEU A 62 -7.00 3.98 -9.25
CA LEU A 62 -5.76 3.27 -9.62
C LEU A 62 -5.05 3.96 -10.78
N SER A 63 -5.78 4.54 -11.73
CA SER A 63 -5.20 5.25 -12.86
C SER A 63 -4.50 6.55 -12.46
N ASP A 64 -5.03 7.27 -11.48
CA ASP A 64 -4.39 8.50 -10.99
C ASP A 64 -3.19 8.16 -10.11
N ALA A 65 -3.29 7.14 -9.27
CA ALA A 65 -2.14 6.64 -8.49
C ALA A 65 -1.01 6.12 -9.40
N ALA A 66 -1.34 5.47 -10.52
CA ALA A 66 -0.36 5.04 -11.52
C ALA A 66 0.40 6.24 -12.09
N ARG A 67 -0.32 7.29 -12.52
CA ARG A 67 0.28 8.52 -13.03
C ARG A 67 1.15 9.24 -11.99
N GLU A 68 0.70 9.27 -10.74
CA GLU A 68 1.45 9.91 -9.65
C GLU A 68 2.76 9.20 -9.29
N ASN A 69 2.78 7.86 -9.33
CA ASN A 69 3.93 7.09 -8.83
C ASN A 69 4.86 6.59 -9.95
N TYR A 70 4.36 6.44 -11.18
CA TYR A 70 5.09 5.81 -12.28
C TYR A 70 5.15 6.66 -13.55
N GLU A 71 4.49 7.81 -13.57
CA GLU A 71 4.40 8.71 -14.73
C GLU A 71 3.82 8.03 -16.01
N CYS A 72 3.13 6.92 -15.86
CA CYS A 72 2.55 6.12 -16.94
C CYS A 72 1.05 5.87 -16.73
N ASP A 73 0.41 5.25 -17.73
CA ASP A 73 -0.98 4.80 -17.65
C ASP A 73 -1.08 3.30 -17.32
N LEU A 74 -2.33 2.83 -17.13
CA LEU A 74 -2.58 1.42 -16.81
C LEU A 74 -2.33 0.47 -17.99
N GLU A 75 -2.27 0.97 -19.23
CA GLU A 75 -1.97 0.14 -20.39
C GLU A 75 -0.48 -0.18 -20.43
N GLU A 76 0.37 0.82 -20.18
CA GLU A 76 1.82 0.64 -20.04
C GLU A 76 2.15 -0.31 -18.88
N ILE A 77 1.53 -0.14 -17.71
CA ILE A 77 1.74 -1.04 -16.56
C ILE A 77 1.32 -2.47 -16.90
N ARG A 78 0.19 -2.67 -17.61
CA ARG A 78 -0.20 -4.02 -18.07
C ARG A 78 0.82 -4.63 -19.02
N GLY A 79 1.50 -3.80 -19.81
CA GLY A 79 2.59 -4.23 -20.68
C GLY A 79 3.77 -4.85 -19.93
N TRP A 80 4.06 -4.39 -18.71
CA TRP A 80 5.10 -4.99 -17.85
C TRP A 80 4.71 -6.39 -17.35
N LEU A 81 3.41 -6.69 -17.33
CA LEU A 81 2.87 -7.94 -16.78
C LEU A 81 2.66 -9.05 -17.83
N THR A 82 3.14 -8.84 -19.07
CA THR A 82 2.94 -9.74 -20.22
C THR A 82 4.24 -10.41 -20.60
#